data_AF-A0A0I9SHP1-F1
#
_entry.id   AF-A0A0I9SHP1-F1
#
_cell.length_a   1.000
_cell.length_b   1.000
_cell.length_c   1.000
_cell.angle_alpha   90.00
_cell.angle_beta   90.00
_cell.angle_gamma   90.00
#
_symmetry.space_group_name_H-M   'P 1'
#
loop_
_entity.id
_entity.type
_entity.pdbx_description
1 polymer ?
#
loop_
_entity_poly.entity_id
_entity_poly.type
_entity_poly.pdbx_seq_one_letter_code
_entity_poly.pdbx_strand_id
1 'polypeptide(L)'
;MPYTIKTFMTRSGERFSQLYDTETPGLPLFYPTAFVARFLRSATHETQKVYLAVIKRICEWEFTKQVDLANCFHRSKFLTCAQIDDLANHLRASKLGGKGEVIGSPKYNTYVAYA
;
A
#
# COMPACT_ATOMS: atom_id res chain seq x y z
N MET A 1 -12.77 5.01 3.10
CA MET A 1 -11.41 4.51 2.78
C MET A 1 -11.45 4.04 1.33
N PRO A 2 -10.88 4.81 0.39
CA PRO A 2 -11.09 4.59 -1.04
C PRO A 2 -10.38 3.36 -1.60
N TYR A 3 -9.66 2.57 -0.79
CA TYR A 3 -8.86 1.46 -1.30
C TYR A 3 -9.06 0.15 -0.53
N THR A 4 -9.11 -0.95 -1.27
CA THR A 4 -9.29 -2.30 -0.72
C THR A 4 -8.36 -3.31 -1.38
N ILE A 5 -7.83 -4.24 -0.59
CA ILE A 5 -6.98 -5.33 -1.08
C ILE A 5 -7.87 -6.56 -1.26
N LYS A 6 -7.83 -7.17 -2.45
CA LYS A 6 -8.52 -8.43 -2.75
C LYS A 6 -7.49 -9.50 -3.02
N THR A 7 -7.71 -10.69 -2.46
CA THR A 7 -6.88 -11.88 -2.67
C THR A 7 -7.59 -12.84 -3.61
N PHE A 8 -6.85 -13.40 -4.55
CA PHE A 8 -7.32 -14.39 -5.51
C PHE A 8 -6.47 -15.65 -5.40
N MET A 9 -7.06 -16.78 -5.79
CA MET A 9 -6.39 -18.06 -5.90
C MET A 9 -6.53 -18.56 -7.33
N THR A 10 -5.41 -18.89 -7.97
CA THR A 10 -5.40 -19.51 -9.30
C THR A 10 -5.81 -20.97 -9.21
N ARG A 11 -6.09 -21.59 -10.36
CA ARG A 11 -6.34 -23.04 -10.42
C ARG A 11 -5.12 -23.89 -9.99
N SER A 12 -3.91 -23.35 -10.05
CA SER A 12 -2.70 -24.01 -9.55
C SER A 12 -2.52 -23.91 -8.03
N GLY A 13 -3.42 -23.21 -7.33
CA GLY A 13 -3.34 -22.97 -5.88
C GLY A 13 -2.46 -21.77 -5.50
N GLU A 14 -1.88 -21.07 -6.48
CA GLU A 14 -1.12 -19.85 -6.24
C GLU A 14 -2.05 -18.74 -5.75
N ARG A 15 -1.65 -18.06 -4.68
CA ARG A 15 -2.38 -16.92 -4.13
C ARG A 15 -1.68 -15.64 -4.52
N PHE A 16 -2.44 -14.69 -5.04
CA PHE A 16 -1.96 -13.35 -5.33
C PHE A 16 -2.96 -12.32 -4.84
N SER A 17 -2.45 -11.15 -4.46
CA SER A 17 -3.29 -10.05 -3.97
C SER A 17 -3.17 -8.84 -4.91
N GLN A 18 -4.26 -8.09 -5.02
CA GLN A 18 -4.37 -6.90 -5.85
C GLN A 18 -5.02 -5.76 -5.05
N LEU A 19 -4.65 -4.52 -5.40
CA LEU A 19 -5.19 -3.32 -4.77
C LEU A 19 -6.23 -2.68 -5.69
N TYR A 20 -7.38 -2.33 -5.15
CA TYR A 20 -8.50 -1.73 -5.88
C TYR A 20 -8.87 -0.39 -5.27
N ASP A 21 -9.29 0.52 -6.13
CA ASP A 21 -10.10 1.67 -5.75
C ASP A 21 -11.55 1.21 -5.52
N THR A 22 -12.16 1.69 -4.43
CA THR A 22 -13.56 1.41 -4.09
C THR A 22 -14.54 2.25 -4.91
N GLU A 23 -14.11 3.41 -5.42
CA GLU A 23 -14.94 4.27 -6.28
C GLU A 23 -14.99 3.72 -7.72
N THR A 24 -13.90 3.11 -8.19
CA THR A 24 -13.80 2.49 -9.52
C THR A 24 -13.48 0.99 -9.45
N PRO A 25 -14.40 0.14 -8.93
CA PRO A 25 -14.10 -1.24 -8.55
C PRO A 25 -13.86 -2.21 -9.72
N GLY A 26 -13.97 -1.75 -10.98
CA GLY A 26 -13.88 -2.58 -12.18
C GLY A 26 -12.47 -3.08 -12.50
N LEU A 27 -11.43 -2.33 -12.13
CA LEU A 27 -10.03 -2.69 -12.40
C LEU A 27 -9.17 -2.46 -11.15
N PRO A 28 -8.16 -3.32 -10.91
CA PRO A 28 -7.18 -3.03 -9.87
C PRO A 28 -6.30 -1.86 -10.29
N LEU A 29 -5.71 -1.18 -9.30
CA LEU A 29 -4.70 -0.16 -9.54
C LEU A 29 -3.52 -0.79 -10.29
N PHE A 30 -3.20 -0.19 -11.45
CA PHE A 30 -2.24 -0.75 -12.39
C PHE A 30 -0.84 -0.88 -11.80
N TYR A 31 -0.25 0.23 -11.32
CA TYR A 31 1.13 0.24 -10.82
C TYR A 31 1.35 -0.67 -9.59
N PRO A 32 0.49 -0.63 -8.55
CA PRO A 32 0.61 -1.56 -7.41
C PRO A 32 0.54 -3.02 -7.84
N THR A 33 -0.38 -3.35 -8.75
CA THR A 33 -0.57 -4.72 -9.23
C THR A 33 0.62 -5.20 -10.06
N ALA A 34 1.11 -4.35 -10.96
CA ALA A 34 2.30 -4.65 -11.77
C ALA A 34 3.55 -4.83 -10.89
N PHE A 35 3.71 -4.01 -9.84
CA PHE A 35 4.80 -4.13 -8.89
C PHE A 35 4.78 -5.49 -8.18
N VAL A 36 3.64 -5.90 -7.61
CA VAL A 36 3.52 -7.19 -6.92
C VAL A 36 3.76 -8.36 -7.87
N ALA A 37 3.14 -8.33 -9.05
CA ALA A 37 3.26 -9.41 -10.03
C ALA A 37 4.69 -9.57 -10.57
N ARG A 38 5.47 -8.49 -10.65
CA ARG A 38 6.83 -8.52 -11.20
C ARG A 38 7.90 -8.71 -10.14
N PHE A 39 7.85 -7.95 -9.05
CA PHE A 39 8.93 -7.87 -8.06
C PHE A 39 8.70 -8.74 -6.84
N LEU A 40 7.44 -9.08 -6.52
CA LEU A 40 7.09 -9.86 -5.34
C LEU A 40 6.54 -11.26 -5.66
N ARG A 41 6.65 -11.70 -6.92
CA ARG A 41 6.16 -13.01 -7.38
C ARG A 41 6.75 -14.18 -6.60
N SER A 42 8.04 -14.12 -6.28
CA SER A 42 8.74 -15.17 -5.51
C SER A 42 8.57 -15.02 -3.99
N ALA A 43 8.02 -13.90 -3.51
CA ALA A 43 7.76 -13.69 -2.09
C ALA A 43 6.50 -14.43 -1.65
N THR A 44 6.41 -14.74 -0.36
CA THR A 44 5.20 -15.36 0.20
C THR A 44 3.99 -14.44 0.03
N HIS A 45 2.80 -15.03 -0.06
CA HIS A 45 1.55 -14.29 -0.16
C HIS A 45 1.36 -13.26 0.98
N GLU A 46 1.76 -13.61 2.21
CA GLU A 46 1.67 -12.67 3.33
C GLU A 46 2.66 -11.51 3.18
N THR A 47 3.86 -11.75 2.63
CA THR A 47 4.78 -10.67 2.26
C THR A 47 4.14 -9.75 1.21
N GLN A 48 3.54 -10.29 0.15
CA GLN A 48 2.85 -9.48 -0.87
C GLN A 48 1.76 -8.59 -0.24
N LYS A 49 0.98 -9.13 0.70
CA LYS A 49 -0.05 -8.37 1.43
C LYS A 49 0.53 -7.24 2.28
N VAL A 50 1.68 -7.45 2.94
CA VAL A 50 2.35 -6.40 3.70
C VAL A 50 2.76 -5.25 2.78
N TYR A 51 3.38 -5.53 1.63
CA TYR A 51 3.73 -4.49 0.66
C TYR A 51 2.51 -3.76 0.10
N LEU A 52 1.44 -4.49 -0.25
CA LEU A 52 0.19 -3.89 -0.70
C LEU A 52 -0.48 -3.03 0.38
N ALA A 53 -0.38 -3.42 1.64
CA ALA A 53 -0.89 -2.62 2.75
C ALA A 53 -0.13 -1.29 2.89
N VAL A 54 1.19 -1.29 2.66
CA VAL A 54 1.99 -0.07 2.63
C VAL A 54 1.60 0.80 1.45
N ILE A 55 1.54 0.23 0.24
CA ILE A 55 1.15 0.96 -0.97
C ILE A 55 -0.26 1.54 -0.83
N LYS A 56 -1.20 0.77 -0.27
CA LYS A 56 -2.54 1.24 0.06
C LYS A 56 -2.49 2.51 0.91
N ARG A 57 -1.68 2.55 1.97
CA ARG A 57 -1.56 3.73 2.85
C ARG A 57 -0.97 4.94 2.11
N ILE A 58 -0.04 4.70 1.19
CA ILE A 58 0.49 5.77 0.34
C ILE A 58 -0.63 6.33 -0.54
N CYS A 59 -1.44 5.48 -1.17
CA CYS A 59 -2.59 5.93 -1.96
C CYS A 59 -3.64 6.67 -1.11
N GLU A 60 -3.89 6.23 0.13
CA GLU A 60 -4.77 6.94 1.06
C GLU A 60 -4.23 8.34 1.42
N TRP A 61 -2.92 8.47 1.61
CA TRP A 61 -2.26 9.75 1.81
C TRP A 61 -2.36 10.65 0.57
N GLU A 62 -2.10 10.11 -0.62
CA GLU A 62 -2.25 10.80 -1.91
C GLU A 62 -3.66 11.38 -2.07
N PHE A 63 -4.67 10.56 -1.82
CA PHE A 63 -6.07 10.97 -1.85
C PHE A 63 -6.37 12.07 -0.83
N THR A 64 -5.88 11.94 0.40
CA THR A 64 -6.13 12.93 1.47
C THR A 64 -5.47 14.27 1.17
N LYS A 65 -4.27 14.26 0.59
CA LYS A 65 -3.49 15.47 0.29
C LYS A 65 -3.73 16.02 -1.11
N GLN A 66 -4.54 15.33 -1.91
CA GLN A 66 -4.82 15.67 -3.31
C GLN A 66 -3.51 15.80 -4.12
N VAL A 67 -2.59 14.85 -3.89
CA VAL A 67 -1.30 14.75 -4.58
C VAL A 67 -1.30 13.47 -5.42
N ASP A 68 -0.88 13.57 -6.67
CA ASP A 68 -0.68 12.44 -7.56
C ASP A 68 0.84 12.18 -7.71
N LEU A 69 1.38 11.21 -6.96
CA LEU A 69 2.82 10.92 -6.99
C LEU A 69 3.23 10.37 -8.35
N ALA A 70 2.38 9.57 -9.00
CA ALA A 70 2.69 8.99 -10.30
C ALA A 70 2.92 10.08 -11.35
N ASN A 71 2.03 11.08 -11.40
CA ASN A 71 2.17 12.24 -12.30
C ASN A 71 3.32 13.17 -11.88
N CYS A 72 3.53 13.38 -10.58
CA CYS A 72 4.68 14.15 -10.07
C CYS A 72 6.01 13.52 -10.54
N PHE A 73 6.21 12.22 -10.31
CA PHE A 73 7.43 11.54 -10.70
C PHE A 73 7.58 11.45 -12.23
N HIS A 74 6.49 11.24 -12.96
CA HIS A 74 6.52 11.28 -14.42
C HIS A 74 7.01 12.64 -14.95
N ARG A 75 6.62 13.73 -14.29
CA ARG A 75 7.07 15.11 -14.61
C ARG A 75 8.41 15.49 -13.97
N SER A 76 9.12 14.55 -13.36
CA SER A 76 10.36 14.80 -12.60
C SER A 76 10.19 15.88 -11.52
N LYS A 77 8.98 16.00 -10.95
CA LYS A 77 8.69 16.87 -9.81
C LYS A 77 8.84 16.07 -8.53
N PHE A 78 9.73 16.55 -7.67
CA PHE A 78 9.95 15.97 -6.35
C PHE A 78 8.97 16.53 -5.32
N LEU A 79 8.77 15.75 -4.25
CA LEU A 79 8.04 16.20 -3.08
C LEU A 79 8.83 17.28 -2.33
N THR A 80 8.12 18.23 -1.73
CA THR A 80 8.73 19.20 -0.80
C THR A 80 9.11 18.52 0.51
N CYS A 81 10.03 19.11 1.29
CA CYS A 81 10.38 18.61 2.62
C CYS A 81 9.14 18.45 3.52
N ALA A 82 8.22 19.42 3.47
CA ALA A 82 6.98 19.36 4.24
C ALA A 82 6.08 18.18 3.82
N GLN A 83 6.00 17.87 2.52
CA GLN A 83 5.24 16.70 2.03
C GLN A 83 5.91 15.39 2.44
N ILE A 84 7.25 15.33 2.44
CA ILE A 84 8.01 14.16 2.90
C ILE A 84 7.76 13.92 4.39
N ASP A 85 7.85 14.96 5.21
CA ASP A 85 7.61 14.87 6.66
C ASP A 85 6.16 14.45 6.96
N ASP A 86 5.19 15.00 6.24
CA ASP A 86 3.79 14.67 6.37
C ASP A 86 3.50 13.22 5.95
N LEU A 87 4.07 12.75 4.83
CA LEU A 87 3.98 11.35 4.41
C LEU A 87 4.61 10.42 5.44
N ALA A 88 5.80 10.74 5.95
CA ALA A 88 6.46 9.95 6.98
C ALA A 88 5.61 9.87 8.26
N ASN A 89 5.02 10.99 8.68
CA ASN A 89 4.12 11.04 9.83
C ASN A 89 2.83 10.24 9.60
N HIS A 90 2.24 10.30 8.40
CA HIS A 90 1.06 9.51 8.04
C HIS A 90 1.34 8.00 8.12
N LEU A 91 2.45 7.57 7.55
CA LEU A 91 2.88 6.17 7.58
C LEU A 91 3.21 5.68 9.01
N ARG A 92 3.70 6.57 9.88
CA ARG A 92 3.95 6.29 11.32
C ARG A 92 2.67 6.29 12.16
N ALA A 93 1.77 7.24 11.98
CA ALA A 93 0.55 7.38 12.77
C ALA A 93 -0.34 6.13 12.64
N SER A 94 -0.39 5.55 11.44
CA SER A 94 -1.07 4.28 11.19
C SER A 94 -0.49 3.08 11.96
N LYS A 95 0.76 3.15 12.47
CA LYS A 95 1.36 2.10 13.31
C LYS A 95 0.88 2.12 14.77
N LEU A 96 0.37 3.26 15.25
CA LEU A 96 0.08 3.46 16.68
C LEU A 96 -1.25 2.85 17.14
N GLY A 97 -2.12 2.43 16.22
CA GLY A 97 -3.44 1.87 16.56
C GLY A 97 -4.41 2.92 17.11
N GLY A 98 -5.71 2.67 16.98
CA GLY A 98 -6.73 3.55 17.58
C GLY A 98 -6.69 3.48 19.11
N LYS A 99 -7.08 4.57 19.80
CA LYS A 99 -7.29 4.54 21.26
C LYS A 99 -8.30 3.42 21.60
N GLY A 100 -7.84 2.39 22.32
CA GLY A 100 -8.68 1.26 22.76
C GLY A 100 -8.44 -0.06 22.02
N GLU A 101 -7.58 -0.10 20.99
CA GLU A 101 -7.23 -1.38 20.35
C GLU A 101 -6.23 -2.18 21.20
N VAL A 102 -6.59 -3.43 21.50
CA VAL A 102 -5.71 -4.40 22.17
C VAL A 102 -4.46 -4.60 21.32
N ILE A 103 -3.29 -4.53 21.94
CA ILE A 103 -2.00 -4.82 21.30
C ILE A 103 -1.92 -6.33 21.05
N GLY A 104 -2.58 -6.80 20.00
CA GLY A 104 -2.50 -8.18 19.54
C GLY A 104 -1.30 -8.40 18.62
N SER A 105 -0.83 -9.65 18.55
CA SER A 105 0.28 -10.08 17.70
C SER A 105 0.14 -9.84 16.18
N PRO A 106 -1.00 -9.43 15.58
CA PRO A 106 -0.99 -8.90 14.21
C PRO A 106 -1.00 -7.37 14.21
N LYS A 107 -0.31 -6.70 15.16
CA LYS A 107 0.30 -5.41 14.84
C LYS A 107 1.36 -5.69 13.81
N TYR A 108 0.91 -5.80 12.55
CA TYR A 108 1.70 -6.15 11.39
C TYR A 108 3.09 -5.58 11.56
N ASN A 109 4.03 -6.50 11.79
CA ASN A 109 5.44 -6.35 11.55
C ASN A 109 5.60 -5.96 10.08
N THR A 110 5.19 -4.73 9.76
CA THR A 110 5.49 -4.05 8.52
C THR A 110 6.92 -3.58 8.71
N TYR A 111 7.81 -4.57 8.79
CA TYR A 111 9.19 -4.41 8.43
C TYR A 111 9.17 -4.01 6.96
N VAL A 112 8.96 -2.71 6.70
CA VAL A 112 9.82 -2.05 5.73
C VAL A 112 11.14 -1.88 6.49
N ALA A 113 11.79 -2.99 6.80
CA ALA A 113 13.06 -3.04 7.47
C ALA A 113 13.98 -3.85 6.57
N TYR A 114 15.01 -3.13 6.15
CA TYR A 114 16.20 -3.57 5.45
C TYR A 114 16.02 -3.89 3.95
N ALA A 115 16.30 -2.85 3.16
CA ALA A 115 17.30 -3.01 2.11
C ALA A 115 18.68 -3.25 2.76
#